data_AF-A0A7S0WUS8-F1
#
_entry.id   AF-A0A7S0WUS8-F1
#
_cell.length_a   1.000
_cell.length_b   1.000
_cell.length_c   1.000
_cell.angle_alpha   90.00
_cell.angle_beta   90.00
_cell.angle_gamma   90.00
#
_symmetry.space_group_name_H-M   'P 1'
#
loop_
_entity.id
_entity.type
_entity.pdbx_description
1 polymer ?
#
loop_
_entity_poly.entity_id
_entity_poly.type
_entity_poly.pdbx_seq_one_letter_code
_entity_poly.pdbx_strand_id
1 'polypeptide(L)'
;MKRRQVALQPAEEEELPLAAEDVSKQARTKAEQDRDIMERGARAFVSFVRGYKEHQCNFIFRLAELDLGKLATGIGLMGLPKMPETTGKSAKSAITFTPSAVDPDSVKFRDKAREKQRQRNLQ
;
A
#
# COMPACT_ATOMS: atom_id res chain seq x y z
N MET A 1 0.82 -2.77 -50.03
CA MET A 1 1.37 -2.79 -48.65
C MET A 1 1.15 -4.18 -48.05
N LYS A 2 2.20 -4.98 -47.89
CA LYS A 2 2.14 -6.35 -47.32
C LYS A 2 1.91 -6.24 -45.81
N ARG A 3 0.73 -6.63 -45.30
CA ARG A 3 0.48 -6.75 -43.86
C ARG A 3 1.35 -7.90 -43.34
N ARG A 4 2.30 -7.59 -42.45
CA ARG A 4 3.00 -8.59 -41.66
C ARG A 4 2.02 -9.08 -40.61
N GLN A 5 1.51 -10.30 -40.77
CA GLN A 5 0.69 -10.96 -39.78
C GLN A 5 1.61 -11.43 -38.66
N VAL A 6 1.65 -10.70 -37.55
CA VAL A 6 2.36 -11.14 -36.34
C VAL A 6 1.48 -12.20 -35.70
N ALA A 7 2.00 -13.42 -35.56
CA ALA A 7 1.31 -14.48 -34.84
C ALA A 7 1.16 -14.04 -33.38
N LEU A 8 -0.05 -13.67 -32.99
CA LEU A 8 -0.40 -13.44 -31.59
C LEU A 8 -0.35 -14.81 -30.91
N GLN A 9 0.71 -15.06 -30.16
CA GLN A 9 0.73 -16.22 -29.26
C GLN A 9 -0.39 -16.01 -28.24
N PRO A 10 -1.21 -17.04 -27.96
CA PRO A 10 -2.19 -16.95 -26.88
C PRO A 10 -1.43 -16.61 -25.61
N ALA A 11 -1.86 -15.57 -24.89
CA ALA A 11 -1.31 -15.25 -23.59
C ALA A 11 -1.48 -16.50 -22.73
N GLU A 12 -0.37 -17.15 -22.42
CA GLU A 12 -0.34 -18.19 -21.40
C GLU A 12 -0.77 -17.46 -20.13
N GLU A 13 -2.03 -17.69 -19.71
CA GLU A 13 -2.50 -17.28 -18.40
C GLU A 13 -1.65 -18.06 -17.41
N GLU A 14 -0.53 -17.46 -17.03
CA GLU A 14 0.31 -17.93 -15.95
C GLU A 14 -0.61 -17.90 -14.73
N GLU A 15 -1.19 -19.05 -14.39
CA GLU A 15 -2.01 -19.19 -13.19
C GLU A 15 -1.10 -18.89 -12.01
N LEU A 16 -1.17 -17.63 -11.54
CA LEU A 16 -0.51 -17.19 -10.34
C LEU A 16 -0.90 -18.19 -9.26
N PRO A 17 0.06 -18.88 -8.63
CA PRO A 17 -0.23 -20.00 -7.77
C PRO A 17 -1.25 -19.55 -6.72
N LEU A 18 -2.42 -20.20 -6.72
CA LEU A 18 -3.55 -19.93 -5.83
C LEU A 18 -3.16 -20.03 -4.34
N ALA A 19 -2.00 -20.63 -4.06
CA ALA A 19 -1.30 -20.68 -2.78
C ALA A 19 -0.34 -19.48 -2.59
N ALA A 20 -0.74 -18.29 -3.03
CA ALA A 20 -0.17 -17.03 -2.55
C ALA A 20 -0.57 -16.84 -1.08
N GLU A 21 -0.08 -17.71 -0.19
CA GLU A 21 -0.18 -17.51 1.25
C GLU A 21 0.33 -16.10 1.57
N ASP A 22 -0.66 -15.27 1.89
CA ASP A 22 -0.73 -13.84 1.76
C ASP A 22 0.63 -13.10 1.73
N VAL A 23 1.08 -12.72 0.53
CA VAL A 23 2.19 -11.76 0.37
C VAL A 23 1.94 -10.49 1.19
N SER A 24 0.67 -10.10 1.33
CA SER A 24 0.22 -9.02 2.23
C SER A 24 0.52 -9.32 3.71
N LYS A 25 0.31 -10.56 4.19
CA LYS A 25 0.71 -10.97 5.56
C LYS A 25 2.23 -10.98 5.71
N GLN A 26 2.98 -11.43 4.71
CA GLN A 26 4.45 -11.38 4.76
C GLN A 26 4.99 -9.94 4.74
N ALA A 27 4.35 -9.05 3.98
CA ALA A 27 4.66 -7.63 3.99
C ALA A 27 4.38 -7.02 5.38
N ARG A 28 3.27 -7.42 6.00
CA ARG A 28 2.89 -6.99 7.35
C ARG A 28 3.88 -7.44 8.42
N THR A 29 4.30 -8.71 8.42
CA THR A 29 5.29 -9.21 9.39
C THR A 29 6.64 -8.51 9.24
N LYS A 30 7.04 -8.19 8.00
CA LYS A 30 8.25 -7.37 7.75
C LYS A 30 8.09 -5.93 8.25
N ALA A 31 6.92 -5.33 8.08
CA ALA A 31 6.63 -3.98 8.58
C ALA A 31 6.59 -3.91 10.12
N GLU A 32 6.17 -5.00 10.79
CA GLU A 32 6.21 -5.11 12.26
C GLU A 32 7.64 -5.23 12.81
N GLN A 33 8.58 -5.75 12.02
CA GLN A 33 9.97 -5.94 12.42
C GLN A 33 10.86 -4.72 12.18
N ASP A 34 10.54 -3.89 11.18
CA ASP A 34 11.36 -2.75 10.79
C ASP A 34 10.53 -1.49 10.53
N ARG A 35 10.82 -0.45 11.30
CA ARG A 35 10.19 0.87 11.19
C ARG A 35 10.43 1.53 9.83
N ASP A 36 11.57 1.29 9.16
CA ASP A 36 11.84 1.85 7.83
C ASP A 36 10.86 1.28 6.79
N ILE A 37 10.56 -0.03 6.87
CA ILE A 37 9.59 -0.68 6.00
C ILE A 37 8.19 -0.13 6.27
N MET A 38 7.83 0.07 7.54
CA MET A 38 6.56 0.65 7.92
C MET A 38 6.37 2.08 7.37
N GLU A 39 7.37 2.96 7.50
CA GLU A 39 7.31 4.32 6.97
C GLU A 39 7.27 4.36 5.44
N ARG A 40 8.05 3.49 4.78
CA ARG A 40 8.00 3.32 3.33
C ARG A 40 6.65 2.82 2.86
N GLY A 41 6.01 1.90 3.59
CA GLY A 41 4.65 1.44 3.32
C GLY A 41 3.64 2.58 3.38
N ALA A 42 3.70 3.41 4.42
CA ALA A 42 2.84 4.59 4.53
C ALA A 42 3.06 5.58 3.37
N ARG A 43 4.31 5.85 3.01
CA ARG A 43 4.66 6.71 1.87
C ARG A 43 4.18 6.13 0.53
N ALA A 44 4.31 4.82 0.33
CA ALA A 44 3.83 4.14 -0.86
C ALA A 44 2.31 4.31 -1.01
N PHE A 45 1.55 4.09 0.07
CA PHE A 45 0.11 4.30 0.07
C PHE A 45 -0.28 5.74 -0.28
N VAL A 46 0.36 6.74 0.33
CA VAL A 46 0.11 8.16 0.01
C VAL A 46 0.41 8.46 -1.46
N SER A 47 1.54 7.98 -1.99
CA SER A 47 1.92 8.21 -3.38
C SER A 47 0.94 7.57 -4.37
N PHE A 48 0.41 6.38 -4.05
CA PHE A 48 -0.58 5.71 -4.88
C PHE A 48 -1.88 6.50 -4.92
N VAL A 49 -2.42 6.90 -3.77
CA VAL A 49 -3.67 7.67 -3.69
C VAL A 49 -3.54 9.00 -4.41
N ARG A 50 -2.39 9.68 -4.26
CA ARG A 50 -2.11 10.94 -4.96
C ARG A 50 -2.00 10.74 -6.47
N GLY A 51 -1.28 9.73 -6.93
CA GLY A 51 -1.17 9.41 -8.35
C GLY A 51 -2.52 9.06 -8.97
N TYR A 52 -3.38 8.35 -8.23
CA TYR A 52 -4.74 8.03 -8.65
C TYR A 52 -5.61 9.29 -8.78
N LYS A 53 -5.39 10.30 -7.92
CA LYS A 53 -6.09 11.59 -7.96
C LYS A 53 -5.65 12.51 -9.10
N GLU A 54 -4.36 12.50 -9.42
CA GLU A 54 -3.78 13.37 -10.46
C GLU A 54 -4.01 12.82 -11.88
N HIS A 55 -4.53 11.60 -12.01
CA HIS A 55 -4.79 10.98 -13.30
C HIS A 55 -5.92 11.68 -14.06
N GLN A 56 -5.69 12.03 -15.34
CA GLN A 56 -6.67 12.76 -16.16
C GLN A 56 -7.95 11.95 -16.50
N CYS A 57 -7.96 10.64 -16.27
CA CYS A 57 -9.05 9.73 -16.63
C CYS A 57 -10.06 9.53 -15.48
N ASN A 58 -10.67 10.63 -15.03
CA ASN A 58 -11.62 10.65 -13.89
C ASN A 58 -12.84 9.72 -14.07
N PHE A 59 -13.18 9.33 -15.31
CA PHE A 59 -14.31 8.44 -15.58
C PHE A 59 -14.03 6.98 -15.22
N ILE A 60 -12.79 6.53 -15.40
CA ILE A 60 -12.35 5.16 -15.11
C ILE A 60 -11.77 5.09 -13.69
N PHE A 61 -11.00 6.10 -13.30
CA PHE A 61 -10.35 6.16 -11.99
C PHE A 61 -11.14 7.03 -11.00
N ARG A 62 -12.23 6.46 -10.47
CA ARG A 62 -13.07 7.11 -9.45
C ARG A 62 -12.57 6.79 -8.05
N LEU A 63 -11.97 7.78 -7.38
CA LEU A 63 -11.51 7.62 -5.99
C LEU A 63 -12.62 7.22 -5.01
N ALA A 64 -13.86 7.63 -5.27
CA ALA A 64 -15.00 7.31 -4.42
C ALA A 64 -15.38 5.82 -4.43
N GLU A 65 -15.02 5.10 -5.49
CA GLU A 65 -15.31 3.66 -5.65
C GLU A 65 -14.11 2.79 -5.29
N LEU A 66 -12.94 3.39 -5.04
CA LEU A 66 -11.74 2.68 -4.67
C LEU A 66 -11.80 2.27 -3.20
N ASP A 67 -11.74 0.97 -2.93
CA ASP A 67 -11.63 0.44 -1.57
C ASP A 67 -10.20 0.65 -1.01
N LEU A 68 -10.04 1.76 -0.31
CA LEU A 68 -8.80 2.12 0.37
C LEU A 68 -8.41 1.13 1.48
N GLY A 69 -9.37 0.40 2.05
CA GLY A 69 -9.12 -0.59 3.10
C GLY A 69 -8.43 -1.84 2.55
N LYS A 70 -8.91 -2.36 1.43
CA LYS A 70 -8.24 -3.46 0.70
C LYS A 70 -6.87 -3.05 0.19
N LEU A 71 -6.74 -1.83 -0.33
CA LEU A 71 -5.44 -1.30 -0.76
C LEU A 71 -4.44 -1.24 0.40
N ALA A 72 -4.87 -0.72 1.56
CA ALA A 72 -4.04 -0.67 2.75
C ALA A 72 -3.60 -2.06 3.23
N THR A 73 -4.50 -3.05 3.11
CA THR A 73 -4.23 -4.45 3.43
C THR A 73 -3.22 -5.06 2.46
N GLY A 74 -3.35 -4.79 1.15
CA GLY A 74 -2.41 -5.26 0.13
C GLY A 74 -1.00 -4.71 0.29
N ILE A 75 -0.86 -3.46 0.73
CA ILE A 75 0.45 -2.85 1.03
C ILE A 75 1.03 -3.37 2.36
N GLY A 76 0.21 -3.96 3.25
CA GLY A 76 0.65 -4.45 4.55
C GLY A 76 0.81 -3.34 5.59
N LEU A 77 -0.03 -2.30 5.55
CA LEU A 77 -0.01 -1.22 6.53
C LEU A 77 -0.43 -1.72 7.93
N MET A 78 0.25 -1.24 8.96
CA MET A 78 -0.14 -1.45 10.36
C MET A 78 -1.30 -0.52 10.77
N GLY A 79 -1.27 0.71 10.26
CA GLY A 79 -2.29 1.72 10.47
C GLY A 79 -2.46 2.61 9.25
N LEU A 80 -3.66 3.18 9.10
CA LEU A 80 -3.94 4.12 8.02
C LEU A 80 -3.25 5.47 8.28
N PRO A 81 -2.48 6.00 7.31
CA PRO A 81 -1.95 7.35 7.43
C PRO A 81 -3.09 8.38 7.45
N LYS A 82 -2.94 9.40 8.30
CA LYS A 82 -3.90 10.50 8.41
C LYS A 82 -3.79 11.40 7.16
N MET A 83 -4.78 11.34 6.28
CA MET A 83 -4.86 12.11 5.05
C MET A 83 -6.28 12.67 4.87
N PRO A 84 -6.48 13.77 4.12
CA PRO A 84 -7.84 14.28 3.86
C PRO A 84 -8.71 13.22 3.17
N GLU A 85 -8.11 12.35 2.35
CA GLU A 85 -8.79 11.25 1.67
C GLU A 85 -9.18 10.08 2.60
N THR A 86 -8.45 9.83 3.69
CA THR A 86 -8.76 8.76 4.67
C THR A 86 -9.59 9.25 5.86
N THR A 87 -9.62 10.56 6.09
CA THR A 87 -10.26 11.19 7.26
C THR A 87 -11.69 11.67 6.96
N GLY A 88 -12.07 11.76 5.68
CA GLY A 88 -13.41 12.16 5.24
C GLY A 88 -14.52 11.22 5.73
N LYS A 89 -15.69 11.80 6.06
CA LYS A 89 -16.87 11.05 6.54
C LYS A 89 -17.34 9.97 5.57
N SER A 90 -17.15 10.16 4.26
CA SER A 90 -17.46 9.18 3.20
C SER A 90 -16.42 8.07 3.06
N ALA A 91 -15.16 8.33 3.38
CA ALA A 91 -14.10 7.33 3.31
C ALA A 91 -14.19 6.34 4.49
N LYS A 92 -14.56 6.82 5.68
CA LYS A 92 -14.67 5.97 6.88
C LYS A 92 -15.71 4.86 6.78
N SER A 93 -16.77 5.02 5.97
CA SER A 93 -17.77 3.95 5.79
C SER A 93 -17.38 2.91 4.74
N ALA A 94 -16.44 3.23 3.85
CA ALA A 94 -15.98 2.35 2.78
C ALA A 94 -14.67 1.61 3.11
N ILE A 95 -13.99 2.00 4.20
CA ILE A 95 -12.72 1.40 4.60
C ILE A 95 -13.00 0.16 5.46
N THR A 96 -12.99 -1.01 4.82
CA THR A 96 -12.83 -2.29 5.55
C THR A 96 -11.34 -2.50 5.80
N PHE A 97 -10.82 -1.93 6.89
CA PHE A 97 -9.42 -2.10 7.27
C PHE A 97 -9.34 -2.70 8.68
N THR A 98 -8.55 -3.77 8.83
CA THR A 98 -8.26 -4.40 10.11
C THR A 98 -6.89 -3.90 10.61
N PRO A 99 -6.86 -2.88 11.49
CA PRO A 99 -5.60 -2.38 12.04
C PRO A 99 -4.85 -3.50 12.78
N SER A 100 -3.51 -3.45 12.76
CA SER A 100 -2.70 -4.44 13.50
C SER A 100 -2.86 -4.22 14.99
N ALA A 101 -2.87 -5.31 15.75
CA ALA A 101 -2.85 -5.27 17.21
C ALA A 101 -1.52 -4.76 17.79
N VAL A 102 -0.50 -4.56 16.94
CA VAL A 102 0.83 -4.08 17.34
C VAL A 102 0.84 -2.56 17.36
N ASP A 103 1.26 -1.99 18.49
CA ASP A 103 1.46 -0.55 18.63
C ASP A 103 2.57 -0.08 17.68
N PRO A 104 2.29 0.88 16.78
CA PRO A 104 3.28 1.33 15.80
C PRO A 104 4.54 1.86 16.49
N ASP A 105 4.40 2.55 17.63
CA ASP A 105 5.52 3.18 18.35
C ASP A 105 6.48 2.22 19.05
N SER A 106 6.11 0.93 19.15
CA SER A 106 6.98 -0.13 19.67
C SER A 106 8.04 -0.59 18.66
N VAL A 107 7.79 -0.36 17.36
CA VAL A 107 8.68 -0.83 16.29
C VAL A 107 9.92 0.06 16.20
N LYS A 108 11.08 -0.54 16.49
CA LYS A 108 12.40 0.12 16.39
C LYS A 108 12.91 0.10 14.97
N PHE A 109 13.74 1.08 14.60
CA PHE A 109 14.52 0.97 13.37
C PHE A 109 15.53 -0.17 13.51
N ARG A 110 15.65 -1.00 12.47
CA ARG A 110 16.72 -2.02 12.42
C ARG A 110 18.09 -1.36 12.33
N ASP A 111 18.17 -0.17 11.73
CA ASP A 111 19.37 0.63 11.63
C ASP A 111 19.56 1.56 12.86
N LYS A 112 20.63 1.31 13.62
CA LYS A 112 21.01 2.06 14.82
C LYS A 112 21.31 3.54 14.53
N ALA A 113 21.78 3.88 13.32
CA ALA A 113 22.09 5.26 12.95
C ALA A 113 20.80 6.10 12.79
N ARG A 114 19.76 5.51 12.18
CA ARG A 114 18.46 6.16 12.00
C ARG A 114 17.70 6.31 13.31
N GLU A 115 17.78 5.33 14.22
CA GLU A 115 17.16 5.48 15.54
C GLU A 115 17.81 6.63 16.33
N LYS A 116 19.14 6.78 16.24
CA LYS A 116 19.85 7.92 16.87
C LYS A 116 19.44 9.26 16.25
N GLN A 117 19.22 9.30 14.93
CA GLN A 117 18.71 10.50 14.25
C GLN A 117 17.27 10.83 14.68
N ARG A 118 16.40 9.82 14.81
CA ARG A 118 15.03 9.98 15.31
C ARG A 118 15.02 10.56 16.73
N GLN A 119 15.84 10.02 17.64
CA GLN A 119 15.94 10.51 19.02
C GLN A 119 16.37 11.98 19.08
N ARG A 120 17.23 12.42 18.15
CA ARG A 120 17.61 13.84 18.03
C ARG A 120 16.48 14.71 17.50
N ASN A 121 15.66 14.21 16.58
CA ASN A 121 14.53 14.95 16.03
C ASN A 121 13.33 15.04 16.99
N LEU A 122 13.32 14.24 18.05
CA LEU A 122 12.27 14.25 19.08
C LEU A 122 12.60 15.18 20.26
N GLN A 123 13.84 15.67 20.33
CA GLN A 123 14.29 16.73 21.27
C GLN A 123 14.01 18.10 20.68
#